data_AF-A0A1D6JU03-F1
#
_entry.id   AF-A0A1D6JU03-F1
#
_cell.length_a   1.000
_cell.length_b   1.000
_cell.length_c   1.000
_cell.angle_alpha   90.00
_cell.angle_beta   90.00
_cell.angle_gamma   90.00
#
_symmetry.space_group_name_H-M   'P 1'
#
loop_
_entity.id
_entity.type
_entity.pdbx_description
1 polymer ?
#
loop_
_entity_poly.entity_id
_entity_poly.type
_entity_poly.pdbx_seq_one_letter_code
_entity_poly.pdbx_strand_id
1 'polypeptide(L)'
;MVRAVSSVTPGAAKMHDLGAPISTSQTKYLELLARYYVRKGEHIAAARMLLILAERQCSNSEEAPALDKRYEYLRDAVLQAKSAGIAADLSKNPVDSSTVDLLEGKLVVLRFQIQIKEELELMVARLENIPSSSELPNVPFPRDNILANAETAKAAKDKAKELSLNLKSITQLYNDYAVPFDLWEVCLEMLSFANYSGDADSKIVREVWARLLDQALTKGGVAEACSVVKRVGSKLDPADGACLPLDIICLHLEKAAVDRLSSGEELVGDDDVARALLGACKGLPGPVLSVYDHLLSNGAIIPSLNLKLRLLRSVLAILREWGISVIAHRLGTTSAGASFFLDGTFSLNQTGTANQGARDKIISLANRYMTEVRRLNLPQNQTENVYRGFRELEEKLLSSY
;
A
#
# COMPACT_ATOMS: atom_id res chain seq x y z
N MET A 1 33.78 63.57 -2.61
CA MET A 1 33.01 62.74 -3.57
C MET A 1 33.02 61.31 -3.05
N VAL A 2 31.89 60.89 -2.51
CA VAL A 2 31.65 59.59 -1.88
C VAL A 2 31.55 58.52 -2.96
N ARG A 3 32.36 57.46 -2.87
CA ARG A 3 32.31 56.33 -3.80
C ARG A 3 31.34 55.30 -3.22
N ALA A 4 30.24 55.07 -3.94
CA ALA A 4 29.16 54.19 -3.54
C ALA A 4 29.64 52.74 -3.36
N VAL A 5 29.27 52.15 -2.23
CA VAL A 5 29.39 50.72 -1.95
C VAL A 5 28.26 50.02 -2.69
N SER A 6 28.60 49.18 -3.66
CA SER A 6 27.65 48.28 -4.31
C SER A 6 27.27 47.17 -3.31
N SER A 7 26.03 47.20 -2.85
CA SER A 7 25.42 46.14 -2.04
C SER A 7 25.31 44.86 -2.86
N VAL A 8 26.11 43.86 -2.52
CA VAL A 8 25.91 42.48 -2.97
C VAL A 8 24.68 41.95 -2.23
N THR A 9 23.56 41.90 -2.92
CA THR A 9 22.36 41.17 -2.51
C THR A 9 22.71 39.68 -2.39
N PRO A 10 22.31 38.97 -1.33
CA PRO A 10 22.43 37.53 -1.30
C PRO A 10 21.38 36.96 -2.26
N GLY A 11 21.80 36.70 -3.49
CA GLY A 11 21.01 35.99 -4.48
C GLY A 11 20.57 34.64 -3.92
N ALA A 12 19.30 34.33 -4.11
CA ALA A 12 18.72 33.02 -3.87
C ALA A 12 19.53 31.96 -4.62
N ALA A 13 20.47 31.31 -3.92
CA ALA A 13 21.13 30.12 -4.41
C ALA A 13 20.05 29.03 -4.53
N LYS A 14 19.63 28.76 -5.77
CA LYS A 14 18.75 27.65 -6.13
C LYS A 14 19.33 26.37 -5.54
N MET A 15 18.46 25.53 -4.97
CA MET A 15 18.76 24.26 -4.26
C MET A 15 19.48 23.17 -5.09
N HIS A 16 20.09 23.48 -6.23
CA HIS A 16 20.49 22.49 -7.24
C HIS A 16 22.00 22.32 -7.48
N ASP A 17 22.88 23.03 -6.79
CA ASP A 17 24.32 23.08 -7.16
C ASP A 17 25.27 22.43 -6.14
N LEU A 18 24.97 21.20 -5.72
CA LEU A 18 25.74 20.46 -4.70
C LEU A 18 26.21 19.06 -5.16
N GLY A 19 26.41 18.88 -6.47
CA GLY A 19 26.83 17.59 -7.05
C GLY A 19 28.30 17.20 -6.83
N ALA A 20 29.06 17.92 -6.00
CA ALA A 20 30.48 17.61 -5.76
C ALA A 20 30.65 16.59 -4.60
N PRO A 21 31.54 15.59 -4.73
CA PRO A 21 31.81 14.64 -3.66
C PRO A 21 32.40 15.36 -2.44
N ILE A 22 31.77 15.16 -1.28
CA ILE A 22 32.15 15.80 -0.01
C ILE A 22 33.16 14.89 0.71
N SER A 23 34.31 15.42 1.12
CA SER A 23 35.31 14.64 1.84
C SER A 23 34.89 14.32 3.29
N THR A 24 35.44 13.26 3.86
CA THR A 24 35.14 12.81 5.25
C THR A 24 35.46 13.85 6.32
N SER A 25 36.39 14.77 6.08
CA SER A 25 36.66 15.91 6.97
C SER A 25 35.55 16.96 6.88
N GLN A 26 35.12 17.30 5.66
CA GLN A 26 34.02 18.23 5.41
C GLN A 26 32.71 17.74 6.02
N THR A 27 32.45 16.43 6.03
CA THR A 27 31.22 15.88 6.64
C THR A 27 31.16 16.13 8.16
N LYS A 28 32.29 16.01 8.87
CA LYS A 28 32.35 16.31 10.32
C LYS A 28 32.10 17.79 10.60
N TYR A 29 32.62 18.68 9.75
CA TYR A 29 32.36 20.11 9.87
C TYR A 29 30.88 20.45 9.60
N LEU A 30 30.25 19.82 8.61
CA LEU A 30 28.83 20.00 8.30
C LEU A 30 27.92 19.53 9.45
N GLU A 31 28.24 18.40 10.10
CA GLU A 31 27.51 17.94 11.28
C GLU A 31 27.64 18.92 12.45
N LEU A 32 28.85 19.42 12.69
CA LEU A 32 29.09 20.39 13.76
C LEU A 32 28.34 21.70 13.47
N LEU A 33 28.36 22.14 12.22
CA LEU A 33 27.66 23.34 11.76
C LEU A 33 26.14 23.18 11.89
N ALA A 34 25.57 22.02 11.54
CA ALA A 34 24.16 21.72 11.77
C ALA A 34 23.80 21.84 13.25
N ARG A 35 24.58 21.22 14.16
CA ARG A 35 24.37 21.32 15.61
C ARG A 35 24.51 22.76 16.13
N TYR A 36 25.43 23.53 15.58
CA TYR A 36 25.60 24.95 15.90
C TYR A 36 24.37 25.77 15.52
N TYR A 37 23.84 25.58 14.30
CA TYR A 37 22.63 26.27 13.85
C TYR A 37 21.39 25.92 14.69
N VAL A 38 21.24 24.65 15.08
CA VAL A 38 20.18 24.24 16.02
C VAL A 38 20.29 25.00 17.34
N ARG A 39 21.49 25.09 17.93
CA ARG A 39 21.71 25.83 19.19
C ARG A 39 21.45 27.33 19.06
N LYS A 40 21.70 27.89 17.88
CA LYS A 40 21.46 29.32 17.58
C LYS A 40 19.99 29.63 17.29
N GLY A 41 19.14 28.61 17.09
CA GLY A 41 17.74 28.76 16.67
C GLY A 41 17.56 28.97 15.17
N GLU A 42 18.62 28.83 14.36
CA GLU A 42 18.57 28.95 12.90
C GLU A 42 18.17 27.62 12.26
N HIS A 43 16.93 27.19 12.50
CA HIS A 43 16.44 25.86 12.13
C HIS A 43 16.44 25.57 10.62
N ILE A 44 16.18 26.58 9.76
CA ILE A 44 16.23 26.42 8.30
C ILE A 44 17.66 26.14 7.82
N ALA A 45 18.66 26.82 8.40
CA ALA A 45 20.07 26.59 8.06
C ALA A 45 20.53 25.21 8.53
N ALA A 46 20.10 24.77 9.72
CA ALA A 46 20.34 23.41 10.21
C ALA A 46 19.73 22.35 9.28
N ALA A 47 18.46 22.52 8.87
CA ALA A 47 17.78 21.61 7.95
C ALA A 47 18.51 21.49 6.61
N ARG A 48 19.03 22.60 6.07
CA ARG A 48 19.84 22.61 4.84
C ARG A 48 21.14 21.81 5.00
N MET A 49 21.87 21.99 6.09
CA MET A 49 23.12 21.24 6.33
C MET A 49 22.85 19.73 6.45
N LEU A 50 21.76 19.34 7.11
CA LEU A 50 21.33 17.95 7.24
C LEU A 50 20.89 17.36 5.89
N LEU A 51 20.20 18.13 5.04
CA LEU A 51 19.87 17.72 3.69
C LEU A 51 21.13 17.44 2.85
N ILE A 52 22.12 18.34 2.91
CA ILE A 52 23.41 18.15 2.21
C ILE A 52 24.11 16.87 2.68
N LEU A 53 24.10 16.61 4.00
CA LEU A 53 24.68 15.39 4.56
C LEU A 53 23.96 14.13 4.07
N ALA A 54 22.64 14.19 3.92
CA ALA A 54 21.84 13.07 3.43
C ALA A 54 22.00 12.83 1.92
N GLU A 55 22.14 13.87 1.11
CA GLU A 55 22.21 13.80 -0.36
C GLU A 55 23.63 13.66 -0.92
N ARG A 56 24.65 13.75 -0.06
CA ARG A 56 26.06 13.67 -0.49
C ARG A 56 26.33 12.48 -1.40
N GLN A 57 26.99 12.74 -2.53
CA GLN A 57 27.39 11.70 -3.46
C GLN A 57 28.68 11.03 -2.99
N CYS A 58 28.70 9.70 -3.02
CA CYS A 58 29.84 8.90 -2.62
C CYS A 58 30.26 7.98 -3.78
N SER A 59 31.55 7.98 -4.08
CA SER A 59 32.15 7.11 -5.11
C SER A 59 32.57 5.75 -4.56
N ASN A 60 32.87 5.68 -3.26
CA ASN A 60 33.36 4.47 -2.59
C ASN A 60 32.39 4.04 -1.48
N SER A 61 32.18 2.72 -1.34
CA SER A 61 31.31 2.14 -0.32
C SER A 61 31.78 2.40 1.12
N GLU A 62 33.08 2.62 1.33
CA GLU A 62 33.66 2.86 2.66
C GLU A 62 33.39 4.28 3.19
N GLU A 63 33.16 5.24 2.30
CA GLU A 63 32.88 6.64 2.65
C GLU A 63 31.37 6.95 2.61
N ALA A 64 30.59 6.07 1.97
CA ALA A 64 29.15 6.18 1.88
C ALA A 64 28.49 5.96 3.26
N PRO A 65 27.67 6.90 3.75
CA PRO A 65 26.89 6.65 4.95
C PRO A 65 25.81 5.62 4.62
N ALA A 66 25.54 4.71 5.55
CA ALA A 66 24.43 3.76 5.43
C ALA A 66 23.11 4.50 5.17
N LEU A 67 22.18 3.85 4.46
CA LEU A 67 20.87 4.43 4.15
C LEU A 67 20.11 4.85 5.42
N ASP A 68 20.26 4.08 6.51
CA ASP A 68 19.68 4.43 7.82
C ASP A 68 20.22 5.74 8.36
N LYS A 69 21.53 5.99 8.18
CA LYS A 69 22.15 7.25 8.60
C LYS A 69 21.66 8.42 7.74
N ARG A 70 21.50 8.22 6.42
CA ARG A 70 20.88 9.22 5.53
C ARG A 70 19.43 9.50 5.94
N TYR A 71 18.70 8.47 6.36
CA TYR A 71 17.34 8.57 6.85
C TYR A 71 17.27 9.39 8.14
N GLU A 72 18.18 9.17 9.09
CA GLU A 72 18.29 9.99 10.29
C GLU A 72 18.54 11.47 9.96
N TYR A 73 19.48 11.78 9.07
CA TYR A 73 19.74 13.16 8.68
C TYR A 73 18.50 13.82 8.06
N LEU A 74 17.77 13.14 7.15
CA LEU A 74 16.54 13.68 6.56
C LEU A 74 15.42 13.84 7.58
N ARG A 75 15.23 12.87 8.48
CA ARG A 75 14.24 12.94 9.56
C ARG A 75 14.52 14.13 10.47
N ASP A 76 15.78 14.32 10.85
CA ASP A 76 16.18 15.44 11.68
C ASP A 76 16.02 16.78 10.91
N ALA A 77 16.27 16.80 9.60
CA ALA A 77 16.02 17.97 8.75
C ALA A 77 14.52 18.35 8.73
N VAL A 78 13.62 17.37 8.60
CA VAL A 78 12.16 17.57 8.69
C VAL A 78 11.79 18.16 10.06
N LEU A 79 12.36 17.63 11.14
CA LEU A 79 12.10 18.14 12.49
C LEU A 79 12.53 19.61 12.64
N GLN A 80 13.71 19.97 12.10
CA GLN A 80 14.17 21.36 12.13
C GLN A 80 13.29 22.26 11.26
N ALA A 81 12.91 21.82 10.05
CA ALA A 81 12.02 22.59 9.18
C ALA A 81 10.65 22.86 9.83
N LYS A 82 10.06 21.87 10.51
CA LYS A 82 8.81 22.04 11.27
C LYS A 82 8.98 23.01 12.44
N SER A 83 10.11 22.94 13.14
CA SER A 83 10.43 23.86 14.25
C SER A 83 10.56 25.32 13.76
N ALA A 84 11.10 25.52 12.56
CA ALA A 84 11.11 26.83 11.90
C ALA A 84 9.69 27.34 11.57
N GLY A 85 8.82 26.45 11.08
CA GLY A 85 7.41 26.75 10.81
C GLY A 85 6.66 27.24 12.03
N ILE A 86 6.77 26.52 13.16
CA ILE A 86 6.12 26.89 14.44
C ILE A 86 6.62 28.26 14.93
N ALA A 87 7.92 28.52 14.86
CA ALA A 87 8.48 29.81 15.26
C ALA A 87 7.99 30.97 14.36
N ALA A 88 7.74 30.69 13.09
CA ALA A 88 7.30 31.68 12.11
C ALA A 88 5.80 32.00 12.21
N ASP A 89 4.96 31.00 12.49
CA ASP A 89 3.53 31.17 12.78
C ASP A 89 3.29 32.06 14.01
N LEU A 90 4.12 31.91 15.04
CA LEU A 90 4.12 32.81 16.22
C LEU A 90 4.51 34.26 15.87
N SER A 91 5.23 34.46 14.75
CA SER A 91 5.71 35.76 14.27
C SER A 91 4.88 36.37 13.12
N LYS A 92 3.75 35.76 12.73
CA LYS A 92 2.91 36.13 11.56
C LYS A 92 3.66 36.16 10.22
N ASN A 93 4.75 35.41 10.09
CA ASN A 93 5.42 35.20 8.81
C ASN A 93 5.20 33.74 8.40
N PRO A 94 4.49 33.44 7.30
CA PRO A 94 4.35 32.07 6.86
C PRO A 94 5.73 31.56 6.41
N VAL A 95 6.29 30.60 7.13
CA VAL A 95 7.38 29.79 6.58
C VAL A 95 6.79 28.83 5.54
N ASP A 96 7.53 28.68 4.45
CA ASP A 96 7.19 27.91 3.27
C ASP A 96 6.84 26.44 3.61
N SER A 97 5.55 26.12 3.77
CA SER A 97 5.00 24.75 3.86
C SER A 97 5.65 23.82 2.82
N SER A 98 5.93 24.36 1.63
CA SER A 98 6.58 23.66 0.52
C SER A 98 7.95 23.07 0.85
N THR A 99 8.71 23.63 1.79
CA THR A 99 10.01 23.08 2.20
C THR A 99 9.88 21.85 3.09
N VAL A 100 8.86 21.82 3.95
CA VAL A 100 8.53 20.66 4.78
C VAL A 100 8.00 19.54 3.88
N ASP A 101 7.07 19.87 2.98
CA ASP A 101 6.48 18.91 2.03
C ASP A 101 7.55 18.25 1.16
N LEU A 102 8.53 19.03 0.67
CA LEU A 102 9.66 18.51 -0.12
C LEU A 102 10.53 17.54 0.68
N LEU A 103 10.85 17.87 1.93
CA LEU A 103 11.69 17.03 2.80
C LEU A 103 10.96 15.75 3.21
N GLU A 104 9.66 15.84 3.50
CA GLU A 104 8.81 14.67 3.75
C GLU A 104 8.72 13.76 2.52
N GLY A 105 8.54 14.35 1.33
CA GLY A 105 8.56 13.59 0.08
C GLY A 105 9.89 12.86 -0.15
N LYS A 106 11.02 13.53 0.08
CA LYS A 106 12.35 12.89 0.00
C LYS A 106 12.54 11.77 1.01
N LEU A 107 12.00 11.93 2.21
CA LEU A 107 12.05 10.90 3.26
C LEU A 107 11.25 9.66 2.85
N VAL A 108 10.09 9.82 2.21
CA VAL A 108 9.30 8.70 1.67
C VAL A 108 10.06 7.99 0.55
N VAL A 109 10.67 8.73 -0.38
CA VAL A 109 11.49 8.14 -1.46
C VAL A 109 12.67 7.33 -0.91
N LEU A 110 13.34 7.82 0.14
CA LEU A 110 14.41 7.07 0.80
C LEU A 110 13.89 5.80 1.48
N ARG A 111 12.68 5.81 2.06
CA ARG A 111 12.08 4.58 2.59
C ARG A 111 11.85 3.54 1.50
N PHE A 112 11.36 3.94 0.32
CA PHE A 112 11.26 3.02 -0.82
C PHE A 112 12.62 2.46 -1.21
N GLN A 113 13.66 3.30 -1.24
CA GLN A 113 15.02 2.84 -1.53
C GLN A 113 15.53 1.81 -0.52
N ILE A 114 15.27 2.01 0.78
CA ILE A 114 15.62 1.03 1.83
C ILE A 114 14.83 -0.27 1.63
N GLN A 115 13.51 -0.18 1.43
CA GLN A 115 12.64 -1.34 1.23
C GLN A 115 13.04 -2.17 0.00
N ILE A 116 13.32 -1.52 -1.14
CA ILE A 116 13.79 -2.20 -2.36
C ILE A 116 15.12 -2.92 -2.08
N LYS A 117 16.06 -2.25 -1.40
CA LYS A 117 17.34 -2.85 -1.06
C LYS A 117 17.16 -4.11 -0.20
N GLU A 118 16.32 -4.04 0.83
CA GLU A 118 16.01 -5.17 1.72
C GLU A 118 15.37 -6.33 0.94
N GLU A 119 14.40 -6.07 0.06
CA GLU A 119 13.78 -7.11 -0.77
C GLU A 119 14.77 -7.77 -1.73
N LEU A 120 15.68 -7.00 -2.33
CA LEU A 120 16.76 -7.56 -3.16
C LEU A 120 17.71 -8.44 -2.35
N GLU A 121 18.08 -8.03 -1.13
CA GLU A 121 18.90 -8.84 -0.21
C GLU A 121 18.17 -10.14 0.20
N LEU A 122 16.85 -10.07 0.45
CA LEU A 122 16.03 -11.25 0.72
C LEU A 122 15.93 -12.18 -0.48
N MET A 123 15.82 -11.66 -1.70
CA MET A 123 15.86 -12.47 -2.93
C MET A 123 17.19 -13.21 -3.07
N VAL A 124 18.30 -12.52 -2.83
CA VAL A 124 19.64 -13.14 -2.83
C VAL A 124 19.72 -14.25 -1.79
N ALA A 125 19.28 -13.99 -0.56
CA ALA A 125 19.29 -14.98 0.51
C ALA A 125 18.41 -16.21 0.20
N ARG A 126 17.22 -16.01 -0.38
CA ARG A 126 16.33 -17.12 -0.79
C ARG A 126 16.97 -18.00 -1.85
N LEU A 127 17.72 -17.40 -2.77
CA LEU A 127 18.33 -18.13 -3.88
C LEU A 127 19.68 -18.78 -3.51
N GLU A 128 20.46 -18.15 -2.63
CA GLU A 128 21.68 -18.75 -2.05
C GLU A 128 21.35 -19.96 -1.14
N ASN A 129 20.16 -19.98 -0.52
CA ASN A 129 19.69 -21.08 0.34
C ASN A 129 19.09 -22.27 -0.41
N ILE A 130 19.01 -22.25 -1.75
CA ILE A 130 18.64 -23.45 -2.52
C ILE A 130 19.86 -24.38 -2.49
N PRO A 131 19.81 -25.52 -1.75
CA PRO A 131 20.94 -26.43 -1.74
C PRO A 131 21.17 -26.90 -3.17
N SER A 132 22.41 -26.84 -3.62
CA SER A 132 22.87 -27.60 -4.77
C SER A 132 22.62 -29.07 -4.45
N SER A 133 21.45 -29.61 -4.80
CA SER A 133 21.17 -31.03 -4.72
C SER A 133 22.00 -31.73 -5.79
N SER A 134 23.30 -31.89 -5.50
CA SER A 134 24.01 -33.06 -5.98
C SER A 134 23.23 -34.27 -5.45
N GLU A 135 22.80 -35.13 -6.36
CA GLU A 135 21.99 -36.34 -6.17
C GLU A 135 20.48 -36.18 -6.42
N LEU A 136 20.09 -35.80 -7.64
CA LEU A 136 18.95 -36.47 -8.29
C LEU A 136 19.35 -36.98 -9.69
N PRO A 137 18.86 -38.16 -10.12
CA PRO A 137 19.35 -38.83 -11.32
C PRO A 137 18.81 -38.17 -12.59
N ASN A 138 19.72 -37.80 -13.50
CA ASN A 138 19.53 -37.57 -14.94
C ASN A 138 18.09 -37.23 -15.41
N VAL A 139 17.69 -35.97 -15.24
CA VAL A 139 16.69 -35.33 -16.12
C VAL A 139 17.43 -34.33 -17.00
N PRO A 140 17.30 -34.34 -18.35
CA PRO A 140 18.14 -33.52 -19.22
C PRO A 140 17.87 -32.00 -19.20
N PHE A 141 16.88 -31.52 -18.44
CA PHE A 141 16.37 -30.14 -18.54
C PHE A 141 16.11 -29.39 -17.20
N PRO A 142 17.08 -29.21 -16.28
CA PRO A 142 16.99 -28.16 -15.25
C PRO A 142 18.10 -27.11 -15.31
N ARG A 143 19.07 -27.20 -16.23
CA ARG A 143 20.26 -26.32 -16.23
C ARG A 143 19.95 -24.85 -16.53
N ASP A 144 18.99 -24.58 -17.42
CA ASP A 144 18.70 -23.22 -17.88
C ASP A 144 18.04 -22.37 -16.77
N ASN A 145 17.15 -22.97 -15.96
CA ASN A 145 16.51 -22.29 -14.83
C ASN A 145 17.51 -22.00 -13.69
N ILE A 146 18.49 -22.87 -13.46
CA ILE A 146 19.51 -22.65 -12.42
C ILE A 146 20.46 -21.52 -12.82
N LEU A 147 20.87 -21.46 -14.09
CA LEU A 147 21.73 -20.39 -14.60
C LEU A 147 21.01 -19.04 -14.58
N ALA A 148 19.75 -19.00 -15.06
CA ALA A 148 18.93 -17.79 -15.00
C ALA A 148 18.74 -17.29 -13.56
N ASN A 149 18.51 -18.19 -12.62
CA ASN A 149 18.45 -17.86 -11.20
C ASN A 149 19.79 -17.30 -10.68
N ALA A 150 20.92 -17.93 -10.99
CA ALA A 150 22.22 -17.42 -10.55
C ALA A 150 22.54 -16.00 -11.11
N GLU A 151 22.15 -15.75 -12.35
CA GLU A 151 22.28 -14.43 -12.98
C GLU A 151 21.37 -13.38 -12.31
N THR A 152 20.12 -13.72 -12.00
CA THR A 152 19.21 -12.80 -11.29
C THR A 152 19.66 -12.51 -9.86
N ALA A 153 20.16 -13.50 -9.11
CA ALA A 153 20.75 -13.25 -7.79
C ALA A 153 21.98 -12.35 -7.86
N LYS A 154 22.85 -12.57 -8.84
CA LYS A 154 24.02 -11.70 -9.02
C LYS A 154 23.59 -10.27 -9.34
N ALA A 155 22.65 -10.10 -10.27
CA ALA A 155 22.10 -8.80 -10.62
C ALA A 155 21.43 -8.12 -9.40
N ALA A 156 20.65 -8.85 -8.60
CA ALA A 156 20.02 -8.35 -7.38
C ALA A 156 21.07 -7.89 -6.36
N LYS A 157 22.13 -8.67 -6.15
CA LYS A 157 23.24 -8.35 -5.25
C LYS A 157 24.00 -7.10 -5.68
N ASP A 158 24.27 -6.97 -6.98
CA ASP A 158 24.97 -5.81 -7.53
C ASP A 158 24.08 -4.55 -7.44
N LYS A 159 22.79 -4.67 -7.71
CA LYS A 159 21.81 -3.57 -7.58
C LYS A 159 21.57 -3.15 -6.13
N ALA A 160 21.52 -4.09 -5.18
CA ALA A 160 21.43 -3.77 -3.75
C ALA A 160 22.65 -2.97 -3.26
N LYS A 161 23.86 -3.33 -3.72
CA LYS A 161 25.07 -2.54 -3.47
C LYS A 161 24.98 -1.15 -4.10
N GLU A 162 24.50 -1.04 -5.34
CA GLU A 162 24.30 0.24 -6.01
C GLU A 162 23.35 1.17 -5.23
N LEU A 163 22.23 0.62 -4.71
CA LEU A 163 21.27 1.36 -3.89
C LEU A 163 21.86 1.84 -2.56
N SER A 164 22.87 1.16 -2.01
CA SER A 164 23.49 1.57 -0.75
C SER A 164 24.36 2.83 -0.88
N LEU A 165 24.81 3.16 -2.09
CA LEU A 165 25.79 4.22 -2.30
C LEU A 165 25.18 5.62 -2.28
N ASN A 166 24.18 5.85 -3.13
CA ASN A 166 23.65 7.19 -3.41
C ASN A 166 22.12 7.19 -3.45
N LEU A 167 21.52 8.30 -3.03
CA LEU A 167 20.07 8.49 -3.13
C LEU A 167 19.65 8.50 -4.61
N LYS A 168 18.59 7.76 -4.91
CA LYS A 168 17.99 7.65 -6.24
C LYS A 168 16.69 8.45 -6.28
N SER A 169 16.30 8.88 -7.48
CA SER A 169 14.98 9.49 -7.67
C SER A 169 13.89 8.40 -7.67
N ILE A 170 12.65 8.79 -7.38
CA ILE A 170 11.50 7.86 -7.44
C ILE A 170 11.36 7.18 -8.81
N THR A 171 11.60 7.92 -9.89
CA THR A 171 11.54 7.38 -11.27
C THR A 171 12.64 6.35 -11.53
N GLN A 172 13.85 6.57 -11.00
CA GLN A 172 14.95 5.60 -11.10
C GLN A 172 14.61 4.34 -10.29
N LEU A 173 14.17 4.51 -9.04
CA LEU A 173 13.75 3.40 -8.18
C LEU A 173 12.68 2.53 -8.87
N TYR A 174 11.72 3.15 -9.56
CA TYR A 174 10.64 2.42 -10.22
C TYR A 174 11.15 1.66 -11.46
N ASN A 175 11.81 2.34 -12.38
CA ASN A 175 12.17 1.78 -13.69
C ASN A 175 13.40 0.87 -13.65
N ASP A 176 14.39 1.19 -12.81
CA ASP A 176 15.69 0.50 -12.82
C ASP A 176 15.81 -0.58 -11.73
N TYR A 177 14.87 -0.60 -10.77
CA TYR A 177 14.92 -1.51 -9.62
C TYR A 177 13.57 -2.20 -9.33
N ALA A 178 12.47 -1.47 -9.13
CA ALA A 178 11.23 -2.10 -8.71
C ALA A 178 10.62 -2.99 -9.81
N VAL A 179 10.49 -2.46 -11.03
CA VAL A 179 9.93 -3.20 -12.18
C VAL A 179 10.82 -4.37 -12.64
N PRO A 180 12.15 -4.22 -12.82
CA PRO A 180 13.01 -5.32 -13.30
C PRO A 180 13.12 -6.52 -12.36
N PHE A 181 12.82 -6.32 -11.06
CA PHE A 181 12.85 -7.38 -10.05
C PHE A 181 11.43 -7.78 -9.59
N ASP A 182 10.39 -7.40 -10.32
CA ASP A 182 9.00 -7.77 -10.05
C ASP A 182 8.53 -7.41 -8.62
N LEU A 183 9.00 -6.28 -8.09
CA LEU A 183 8.64 -5.77 -6.75
C LEU A 183 7.30 -5.02 -6.79
N TRP A 184 6.24 -5.70 -7.23
CA TRP A 184 4.97 -5.05 -7.55
C TRP A 184 4.28 -4.37 -6.36
N GLU A 185 4.45 -4.89 -5.13
CA GLU A 185 3.93 -4.21 -3.93
C GLU A 185 4.55 -2.82 -3.76
N VAL A 186 5.88 -2.71 -3.92
CA VAL A 186 6.60 -1.44 -3.83
C VAL A 186 6.23 -0.53 -5.01
N CYS A 187 6.08 -1.08 -6.22
CA CYS A 187 5.60 -0.33 -7.38
C CYS A 187 4.26 0.36 -7.10
N LEU A 188 3.30 -0.32 -6.48
CA LEU A 188 1.99 0.26 -6.15
C LEU A 188 2.09 1.36 -5.09
N GLU A 189 2.90 1.15 -4.04
CA GLU A 189 3.13 2.18 -3.03
C GLU A 189 3.78 3.44 -3.63
N MET A 190 4.73 3.27 -4.55
CA MET A 190 5.38 4.37 -5.26
C MET A 190 4.43 5.12 -6.19
N LEU A 191 3.59 4.41 -6.95
CA LEU A 191 2.58 5.01 -7.82
C LEU A 191 1.54 5.80 -7.02
N SER A 192 1.11 5.26 -5.88
CA SER A 192 0.21 5.96 -4.95
C SER A 192 0.85 7.22 -4.38
N PHE A 193 2.11 7.12 -3.93
CA PHE A 193 2.83 8.28 -3.41
C PHE A 193 3.05 9.38 -4.48
N ALA A 194 3.30 9.00 -5.73
CA ALA A 194 3.44 9.95 -6.83
C ALA A 194 2.10 10.51 -7.34
N ASN A 195 0.97 10.13 -6.71
CA ASN A 195 -0.38 10.56 -7.04
C ASN A 195 -0.74 10.36 -8.53
N TYR A 196 -0.43 9.17 -9.05
CA TYR A 196 -0.82 8.72 -10.38
C TYR A 196 -2.34 8.51 -10.42
N SER A 197 -3.10 9.59 -10.58
CA SER A 197 -4.57 9.63 -10.52
C SER A 197 -5.25 9.96 -11.87
N GLY A 198 -4.49 10.07 -12.96
CA GLY A 198 -5.03 10.27 -14.31
C GLY A 198 -5.64 9.01 -14.93
N ASP A 199 -6.48 9.20 -15.96
CA ASP A 199 -7.19 8.11 -16.65
C ASP A 199 -6.23 7.15 -17.38
N ALA A 200 -5.11 7.68 -17.90
CA ALA A 200 -4.01 6.89 -18.46
C ALA A 200 -3.22 6.15 -17.36
N ASP A 201 -3.05 6.80 -16.21
CA ASP A 201 -2.32 6.27 -15.05
C ASP A 201 -3.09 5.11 -14.40
N SER A 202 -4.43 5.15 -14.46
CA SER A 202 -5.29 4.06 -14.03
C SER A 202 -5.00 2.76 -14.77
N LYS A 203 -4.59 2.80 -16.05
CA LYS A 203 -4.20 1.58 -16.79
C LYS A 203 -2.92 0.95 -16.23
N ILE A 204 -1.93 1.78 -15.91
CA ILE A 204 -0.66 1.31 -15.34
C ILE A 204 -0.91 0.68 -13.97
N VAL A 205 -1.67 1.35 -13.10
CA VAL A 205 -2.03 0.83 -11.77
C VAL A 205 -2.75 -0.52 -11.87
N ARG A 206 -3.72 -0.64 -12.80
CA ARG A 206 -4.45 -1.90 -13.05
C ARG A 206 -3.54 -3.01 -13.53
N GLU A 207 -2.59 -2.71 -14.42
CA GLU A 207 -1.65 -3.69 -14.93
C GLU A 207 -0.68 -4.17 -13.84
N VAL A 208 -0.17 -3.26 -13.00
CA VAL A 208 0.68 -3.64 -11.86
C VAL A 208 -0.08 -4.51 -10.86
N TRP A 209 -1.34 -4.19 -10.56
CA TRP A 209 -2.20 -5.04 -9.73
C TRP A 209 -2.40 -6.43 -10.35
N ALA A 210 -2.68 -6.53 -11.65
CA ALA A 210 -2.84 -7.81 -12.32
C ALA A 210 -1.56 -8.67 -12.20
N ARG A 211 -0.39 -8.08 -12.47
CA ARG A 211 0.91 -8.77 -12.32
C ARG A 211 1.18 -9.21 -10.88
N LEU A 212 0.85 -8.37 -9.89
CA LEU A 212 0.97 -8.72 -8.48
C LEU A 212 0.08 -9.92 -8.12
N LEU A 213 -1.17 -9.92 -8.58
CA LEU A 213 -2.12 -11.00 -8.35
C LEU A 213 -1.65 -12.29 -9.01
N ASP A 214 -1.21 -12.25 -10.26
CA ASP A 214 -0.70 -13.43 -10.97
C ASP A 214 0.55 -14.01 -10.27
N GLN A 215 1.45 -13.15 -9.81
CA GLN A 215 2.61 -13.56 -9.03
C GLN A 215 2.23 -14.19 -7.68
N ALA A 216 1.21 -13.66 -7.00
CA ALA A 216 0.73 -14.23 -5.74
C ALA A 216 0.01 -15.57 -5.95
N LEU A 217 -0.83 -15.65 -6.98
CA LEU A 217 -1.55 -16.86 -7.35
C LEU A 217 -0.58 -17.99 -7.69
N THR A 218 0.49 -17.71 -8.43
CA THR A 218 1.52 -18.72 -8.79
C THR A 218 2.35 -19.17 -7.60
N LYS A 219 2.62 -18.30 -6.62
CA LYS A 219 3.42 -18.62 -5.43
C LYS A 219 2.67 -19.42 -4.38
N GLY A 220 1.41 -19.08 -4.11
CA GLY A 220 0.75 -19.53 -2.88
C GLY A 220 -0.76 -19.65 -2.92
N GLY A 221 -1.37 -19.74 -4.10
CA GLY A 221 -2.81 -19.94 -4.16
C GLY A 221 -3.63 -18.65 -4.17
N VAL A 222 -4.95 -18.81 -4.13
CA VAL A 222 -5.90 -17.73 -3.86
C VAL A 222 -5.72 -17.21 -2.44
N ALA A 223 -5.35 -18.06 -1.49
CA ALA A 223 -5.06 -17.65 -0.12
C ALA A 223 -3.94 -16.59 -0.04
N GLU A 224 -2.82 -16.80 -0.73
CA GLU A 224 -1.72 -15.82 -0.77
C GLU A 224 -2.13 -14.53 -1.50
N ALA A 225 -2.84 -14.65 -2.62
CA ALA A 225 -3.35 -13.48 -3.35
C ALA A 225 -4.30 -12.63 -2.48
N CYS A 226 -5.16 -13.26 -1.69
CA CYS A 226 -6.02 -12.60 -0.71
C CYS A 226 -5.21 -11.90 0.40
N SER A 227 -4.15 -12.56 0.89
CA SER A 227 -3.24 -12.01 1.90
C SER A 227 -2.52 -10.76 1.38
N VAL A 228 -1.99 -10.81 0.16
CA VAL A 228 -1.34 -9.69 -0.54
C VAL A 228 -2.30 -8.51 -0.72
N VAL A 229 -3.52 -8.76 -1.20
CA VAL A 229 -4.53 -7.71 -1.42
C VAL A 229 -4.89 -6.99 -0.13
N LYS A 230 -5.08 -7.73 0.97
CA LYS A 230 -5.31 -7.13 2.28
C LYS A 230 -4.10 -6.30 2.74
N ARG A 231 -2.89 -6.84 2.60
CA ARG A 231 -1.64 -6.19 3.03
C ARG A 231 -1.40 -4.88 2.27
N VAL A 232 -1.40 -4.91 0.94
CA VAL A 232 -1.14 -3.74 0.10
C VAL A 232 -2.33 -2.78 0.13
N GLY A 233 -3.55 -3.29 -0.02
CA GLY A 233 -4.76 -2.48 -0.06
C GLY A 233 -4.97 -1.66 1.22
N SER A 234 -4.61 -2.19 2.39
CA SER A 234 -4.74 -1.46 3.67
C SER A 234 -3.81 -0.24 3.79
N LYS A 235 -2.67 -0.24 3.06
CA LYS A 235 -1.73 0.88 3.01
C LYS A 235 -2.18 1.97 2.04
N LEU A 236 -2.93 1.60 1.02
CA LEU A 236 -3.53 2.52 0.07
C LEU A 236 -4.80 3.12 0.70
N ASP A 237 -5.07 4.41 0.47
CA ASP A 237 -6.28 5.00 1.04
C ASP A 237 -7.49 4.68 0.16
N PRO A 238 -8.55 4.02 0.68
CA PRO A 238 -9.73 3.67 -0.11
C PRO A 238 -10.51 4.91 -0.58
N ALA A 239 -10.33 6.06 0.08
CA ALA A 239 -11.01 7.30 -0.23
C ALA A 239 -10.50 7.97 -1.51
N ASP A 240 -9.26 7.69 -1.91
CA ASP A 240 -8.62 8.33 -3.07
C ASP A 240 -9.07 7.72 -4.40
N GLY A 241 -9.67 6.52 -4.39
CA GLY A 241 -10.35 5.88 -5.54
C GLY A 241 -9.47 5.52 -6.75
N ALA A 242 -8.33 6.19 -6.93
CA ALA A 242 -7.42 6.06 -8.05
C ALA A 242 -6.46 4.87 -7.88
N CYS A 243 -6.06 4.56 -6.64
CA CYS A 243 -4.99 3.59 -6.37
C CYS A 243 -5.49 2.14 -6.19
N LEU A 244 -6.79 1.95 -5.90
CA LEU A 244 -7.37 0.63 -5.63
C LEU A 244 -8.47 0.29 -6.65
N PRO A 245 -8.13 -0.33 -7.79
CA PRO A 245 -9.09 -0.78 -8.80
C PRO A 245 -9.85 -2.03 -8.30
N LEU A 246 -10.76 -1.82 -7.35
CA LEU A 246 -11.48 -2.89 -6.66
C LEU A 246 -12.27 -3.79 -7.62
N ASP A 247 -12.79 -3.24 -8.71
CA ASP A 247 -13.51 -3.97 -9.75
C ASP A 247 -12.63 -5.03 -10.43
N ILE A 248 -11.41 -4.66 -10.78
CA ILE A 248 -10.45 -5.55 -11.43
C ILE A 248 -9.90 -6.57 -10.44
N ILE A 249 -9.53 -6.13 -9.23
CA ILE A 249 -9.02 -7.03 -8.18
C ILE A 249 -10.08 -8.07 -7.82
N CYS A 250 -11.33 -7.64 -7.59
CA CYS A 250 -12.45 -8.53 -7.28
C CYS A 250 -12.67 -9.54 -8.42
N LEU A 251 -12.81 -9.06 -9.65
CA LEU A 251 -13.07 -9.94 -10.79
C LEU A 251 -11.93 -10.95 -11.04
N HIS A 252 -10.68 -10.53 -10.88
CA HIS A 252 -9.50 -11.38 -11.08
C HIS A 252 -9.42 -12.50 -10.05
N LEU A 253 -9.57 -12.15 -8.75
CA LEU A 253 -9.57 -13.13 -7.66
C LEU A 253 -10.74 -14.10 -7.75
N GLU A 254 -11.95 -13.61 -8.02
CA GLU A 254 -13.14 -14.46 -8.08
C GLU A 254 -13.08 -15.44 -9.27
N LYS A 255 -12.54 -15.00 -10.42
CA LYS A 255 -12.26 -15.91 -11.55
C LYS A 255 -11.24 -16.97 -11.18
N ALA A 256 -10.07 -16.55 -10.66
CA ALA A 256 -9.02 -17.48 -10.25
C ALA A 256 -9.52 -18.49 -9.21
N ALA A 257 -10.38 -18.06 -8.30
CA ALA A 257 -10.96 -18.91 -7.28
C ALA A 257 -12.01 -19.90 -7.82
N VAL A 258 -12.81 -19.52 -8.83
CA VAL A 258 -13.68 -20.48 -9.53
C VAL A 258 -12.84 -21.50 -10.31
N ASP A 259 -11.82 -21.04 -11.03
CA ASP A 259 -11.00 -21.89 -11.89
C ASP A 259 -10.23 -22.94 -11.06
N ARG A 260 -9.64 -22.53 -9.94
CA ARG A 260 -8.93 -23.44 -9.02
C ARG A 260 -9.83 -24.39 -8.24
N LEU A 261 -11.02 -23.92 -7.85
CA LEU A 261 -12.00 -24.77 -7.19
C LEU A 261 -12.54 -25.84 -8.17
N SER A 262 -12.79 -25.45 -9.43
CA SER A 262 -13.34 -26.36 -10.44
C SER A 262 -12.32 -27.38 -10.96
N SER A 263 -11.04 -27.01 -11.02
CA SER A 263 -9.93 -27.93 -11.31
C SER A 263 -9.56 -28.82 -10.12
N GLY A 264 -9.97 -28.45 -8.89
CA GLY A 264 -9.62 -29.17 -7.67
C GLY A 264 -8.20 -28.92 -7.19
N GLU A 265 -7.51 -27.89 -7.72
CA GLU A 265 -6.16 -27.52 -7.33
C GLU A 265 -6.10 -26.94 -5.90
N GLU A 266 -7.13 -26.20 -5.50
CA GLU A 266 -7.16 -25.48 -4.23
C GLU A 266 -8.57 -25.49 -3.62
N LEU A 267 -8.66 -25.74 -2.31
CA LEU A 267 -9.90 -25.58 -1.55
C LEU A 267 -10.06 -24.11 -1.16
N VAL A 268 -10.81 -23.35 -1.97
CA VAL A 268 -11.07 -21.93 -1.70
C VAL A 268 -12.41 -21.77 -1.00
N GLY A 269 -12.41 -21.12 0.17
CA GLY A 269 -13.61 -20.76 0.90
C GLY A 269 -14.46 -19.71 0.17
N ASP A 270 -15.76 -19.71 0.49
CA ASP A 270 -16.73 -18.76 -0.07
C ASP A 270 -16.54 -17.33 0.46
N ASP A 271 -15.81 -17.16 1.56
CA ASP A 271 -15.62 -15.89 2.25
C ASP A 271 -14.20 -15.31 2.12
N ASP A 272 -13.26 -16.05 1.55
CA ASP A 272 -11.84 -15.67 1.48
C ASP A 272 -11.63 -14.36 0.72
N VAL A 273 -12.19 -14.27 -0.50
CA VAL A 273 -12.06 -13.08 -1.35
C VAL A 273 -12.81 -11.89 -0.75
N ALA A 274 -14.03 -12.11 -0.27
CA ALA A 274 -14.83 -11.09 0.40
C ALA A 274 -14.10 -10.46 1.60
N ARG A 275 -13.53 -11.31 2.47
CA ARG A 275 -12.79 -10.89 3.65
C ARG A 275 -11.50 -10.15 3.29
N ALA A 276 -10.82 -10.58 2.23
CA ALA A 276 -9.63 -9.91 1.72
C ALA A 276 -9.94 -8.49 1.23
N LEU A 277 -11.01 -8.34 0.45
CA LEU A 277 -11.46 -7.04 -0.06
C LEU A 277 -11.94 -6.11 1.06
N LEU A 278 -12.69 -6.62 2.04
CA LEU A 278 -13.05 -5.85 3.24
C LEU A 278 -11.81 -5.42 4.01
N GLY A 279 -10.83 -6.30 4.18
CA GLY A 279 -9.56 -5.99 4.81
C GLY A 279 -8.77 -4.89 4.07
N ALA A 280 -8.73 -4.95 2.74
CA ALA A 280 -8.14 -3.91 1.90
C ALA A 280 -8.85 -2.56 2.08
N CYS A 281 -10.18 -2.55 2.20
CA CYS A 281 -10.98 -1.35 2.44
C CYS A 281 -11.11 -0.95 3.92
N LYS A 282 -10.21 -1.42 4.81
CA LYS A 282 -10.21 -1.09 6.25
C LYS A 282 -11.56 -1.40 6.95
N GLY A 283 -12.26 -2.43 6.48
CA GLY A 283 -13.56 -2.87 7.02
C GLY A 283 -14.77 -2.09 6.52
N LEU A 284 -14.63 -1.21 5.52
CA LEU A 284 -15.75 -0.47 4.93
C LEU A 284 -16.52 -1.37 3.94
N PRO A 285 -17.79 -1.73 4.21
CA PRO A 285 -18.54 -2.62 3.31
C PRO A 285 -19.06 -1.88 2.07
N GLY A 286 -19.26 -0.57 2.12
CA GLY A 286 -19.84 0.23 1.05
C GLY A 286 -19.10 0.13 -0.30
N PRO A 287 -17.78 0.45 -0.35
CA PRO A 287 -16.99 0.37 -1.58
C PRO A 287 -16.91 -1.04 -2.17
N VAL A 288 -16.89 -2.07 -1.33
CA VAL A 288 -16.82 -3.46 -1.78
C VAL A 288 -18.17 -3.90 -2.36
N LEU A 289 -19.28 -3.57 -1.68
CA LEU A 289 -20.63 -3.91 -2.14
C LEU A 289 -20.99 -3.21 -3.46
N SER A 290 -20.58 -1.95 -3.66
CA SER A 290 -20.85 -1.25 -4.92
C SER A 290 -20.17 -1.91 -6.12
N VAL A 291 -18.98 -2.48 -5.91
CA VAL A 291 -18.25 -3.24 -6.92
C VAL A 291 -18.93 -4.55 -7.24
N TYR A 292 -19.31 -5.34 -6.22
CA TYR A 292 -20.08 -6.56 -6.45
C TYR A 292 -21.41 -6.27 -7.14
N ASP A 293 -22.09 -5.17 -6.79
CA ASP A 293 -23.31 -4.73 -7.47
C ASP A 293 -23.09 -4.40 -8.94
N HIS A 294 -22.03 -3.66 -9.25
CA HIS A 294 -21.68 -3.32 -10.62
C HIS A 294 -21.37 -4.58 -11.44
N LEU A 295 -20.59 -5.50 -10.88
CA LEU A 295 -20.23 -6.76 -11.51
C LEU A 295 -21.47 -7.64 -11.76
N LEU A 296 -22.34 -7.80 -10.75
CA LEU A 296 -23.57 -8.60 -10.86
C LEU A 296 -24.59 -8.01 -11.84
N SER A 297 -24.68 -6.67 -11.93
CA SER A 297 -25.57 -5.97 -12.86
C SER A 297 -25.07 -6.03 -14.31
N ASN A 298 -23.76 -6.10 -14.51
CA ASN A 298 -23.13 -6.12 -15.83
C ASN A 298 -23.03 -7.55 -16.39
N GLY A 299 -24.13 -8.03 -16.98
CA GLY A 299 -24.21 -9.36 -17.59
C GLY A 299 -23.19 -9.64 -18.72
N ALA A 300 -22.60 -8.60 -19.32
CA ALA A 300 -21.58 -8.73 -20.37
C ALA A 300 -20.19 -9.15 -19.83
N ILE A 301 -19.89 -8.82 -18.57
CA ILE A 301 -18.56 -9.05 -17.96
C ILE A 301 -18.47 -10.46 -17.34
N ILE A 302 -19.62 -11.04 -16.96
CA ILE A 302 -19.71 -12.35 -16.31
C ILE A 302 -20.56 -13.31 -17.16
N PRO A 303 -19.94 -14.07 -18.08
CA PRO A 303 -20.66 -15.06 -18.87
C PRO A 303 -21.01 -16.32 -18.06
N SER A 304 -20.24 -16.68 -17.02
CA SER A 304 -20.44 -17.95 -16.31
C SER A 304 -21.41 -17.82 -15.13
N LEU A 305 -22.41 -18.70 -15.09
CA LEU A 305 -23.37 -18.78 -13.97
C LEU A 305 -22.69 -19.17 -12.65
N ASN A 306 -21.63 -19.98 -12.71
CA ASN A 306 -20.84 -20.37 -11.53
C ASN A 306 -20.11 -19.17 -10.90
N LEU A 307 -19.60 -18.25 -11.72
CA LEU A 307 -18.98 -17.01 -11.21
C LEU A 307 -20.05 -16.12 -10.56
N LYS A 308 -21.23 -15.96 -11.17
CA LYS A 308 -22.35 -15.23 -10.54
C LYS A 308 -22.74 -15.82 -9.19
N LEU A 309 -22.82 -17.15 -9.10
CA LEU A 309 -23.14 -17.82 -7.83
C LEU A 309 -22.05 -17.59 -6.77
N ARG A 310 -20.77 -17.63 -7.17
CA ARG A 310 -19.65 -17.32 -6.26
C ARG A 310 -19.69 -15.89 -5.76
N LEU A 311 -19.90 -14.90 -6.65
CA LEU A 311 -20.05 -13.50 -6.26
C LEU A 311 -21.19 -13.32 -5.23
N LEU A 312 -22.32 -14.01 -5.41
CA LEU A 312 -23.43 -13.96 -4.45
C LEU A 312 -23.06 -14.58 -3.09
N ARG A 313 -22.20 -15.61 -3.05
CA ARG A 313 -21.66 -16.17 -1.81
C ARG A 313 -20.71 -15.18 -1.11
N SER A 314 -19.83 -14.53 -1.85
CA SER A 314 -18.95 -13.48 -1.35
C SER A 314 -19.76 -12.29 -0.79
N VAL A 315 -20.81 -11.86 -1.50
CA VAL A 315 -21.74 -10.82 -1.03
C VAL A 315 -22.44 -11.24 0.25
N LEU A 316 -22.91 -12.49 0.35
CA LEU A 316 -23.52 -13.00 1.58
C LEU A 316 -22.54 -12.95 2.76
N ALA A 317 -21.27 -13.30 2.55
CA ALA A 317 -20.23 -13.19 3.56
C ALA A 317 -20.05 -11.74 4.05
N ILE A 318 -20.00 -10.78 3.12
CA ILE A 318 -19.90 -9.34 3.45
C ILE A 318 -21.10 -8.87 4.28
N LEU A 319 -22.32 -9.22 3.86
CA LEU A 319 -23.53 -8.81 4.58
C LEU A 319 -23.62 -9.47 5.97
N ARG A 320 -23.13 -10.70 6.14
CA ARG A 320 -23.03 -11.35 7.45
C ARG A 320 -22.05 -10.63 8.36
N GLU A 321 -20.87 -10.29 7.88
CA GLU A 321 -19.87 -9.56 8.65
C GLU A 321 -20.37 -8.15 9.03
N TRP A 322 -21.00 -7.45 8.09
CA TRP A 322 -21.62 -6.15 8.36
C TRP A 322 -22.77 -6.27 9.36
N GLY A 323 -23.63 -7.28 9.23
CA GLY A 323 -24.72 -7.58 10.16
C GLY A 323 -24.22 -7.85 11.57
N ILE A 324 -23.17 -8.67 11.73
CA ILE A 324 -22.54 -8.94 13.04
C ILE A 324 -22.01 -7.65 13.65
N SER A 325 -21.32 -6.80 12.88
CA SER A 325 -20.82 -5.51 13.38
C SER A 325 -21.96 -4.61 13.88
N VAL A 326 -23.06 -4.53 13.14
CA VAL A 326 -24.25 -3.72 13.51
C VAL A 326 -25.00 -4.28 14.74
N ILE A 327 -24.97 -5.60 14.95
CA ILE A 327 -25.50 -6.24 16.16
C ILE A 327 -24.54 -6.02 17.35
N ALA A 328 -23.24 -6.20 17.15
CA ALA A 328 -22.20 -6.05 18.17
C ALA A 328 -22.09 -4.61 18.69
N HIS A 329 -22.17 -3.61 17.80
CA HIS A 329 -22.22 -2.19 18.21
C HIS A 329 -23.44 -1.85 19.07
N ARG A 330 -24.52 -2.64 18.99
CA ARG A 330 -25.69 -2.51 19.87
C ARG A 330 -25.49 -3.21 21.21
N LEU A 331 -24.79 -4.35 21.23
CA LEU A 331 -24.55 -5.16 22.43
C LEU A 331 -23.40 -4.60 23.29
N GLY A 332 -22.42 -3.94 22.66
CA GLY A 332 -21.23 -3.35 23.28
C GLY A 332 -21.46 -2.05 24.06
N THR A 333 -22.69 -1.60 24.26
CA THR A 333 -23.02 -0.48 25.16
C THR A 333 -23.30 -0.92 26.60
N THR A 334 -23.19 -2.21 26.91
CA THR A 334 -23.30 -2.73 28.29
C THR A 334 -21.98 -3.34 28.78
N SER A 335 -21.27 -2.53 29.55
CA SER A 335 -20.20 -2.84 30.53
C SER A 335 -18.78 -3.23 30.05
N ALA A 336 -17.84 -2.41 30.54
CA ALA A 336 -16.39 -2.64 30.70
C ALA A 336 -15.50 -2.67 29.45
N GLY A 337 -15.01 -1.48 29.06
CA GLY A 337 -13.91 -1.33 28.09
C GLY A 337 -13.73 0.09 27.57
N ALA A 338 -13.85 1.11 28.42
CA ALA A 338 -13.53 2.48 28.05
C ALA A 338 -12.01 2.63 27.91
N SER A 339 -11.50 2.80 26.69
CA SER A 339 -10.18 3.40 26.38
C SER A 339 -9.96 3.62 24.88
N PHE A 340 -10.89 4.23 24.15
CA PHE A 340 -10.58 4.99 22.93
C PHE A 340 -11.68 6.06 22.79
N PHE A 341 -11.36 7.21 22.17
CA PHE A 341 -12.15 8.44 22.07
C PHE A 341 -11.93 9.46 23.20
N LEU A 342 -10.71 10.00 23.23
CA LEU A 342 -10.47 11.36 23.70
C LEU A 342 -10.54 12.27 22.47
N ASP A 343 -11.73 12.82 22.21
CA ASP A 343 -12.01 14.16 21.68
C ASP A 343 -13.35 14.17 20.91
N GLY A 344 -14.23 15.12 21.24
CA GLY A 344 -15.49 15.39 20.52
C GLY A 344 -16.74 14.63 21.00
N THR A 345 -17.62 15.34 21.70
CA THR A 345 -18.98 14.93 22.09
C THR A 345 -19.84 14.47 20.89
N PHE A 346 -20.03 13.15 20.71
CA PHE A 346 -21.08 12.60 19.83
C PHE A 346 -22.22 11.97 20.64
N SER A 347 -23.44 12.40 20.29
CA SER A 347 -24.69 12.02 20.93
C SER A 347 -25.04 10.54 20.72
N LEU A 348 -25.29 9.82 21.81
CA LEU A 348 -25.75 8.42 21.88
C LEU A 348 -27.03 8.15 21.07
N ASN A 349 -27.82 9.18 20.74
CA ASN A 349 -29.05 9.04 19.95
C ASN A 349 -28.79 8.97 18.43
N GLN A 350 -27.64 9.45 17.94
CA GLN A 350 -27.30 9.41 16.51
C GLN A 350 -26.78 8.04 16.06
N THR A 351 -26.14 7.28 16.96
CA THR A 351 -25.65 5.93 16.66
C THR A 351 -26.78 4.91 16.57
N GLY A 352 -27.86 5.08 17.34
CA GLY A 352 -29.06 4.22 17.28
C GLY A 352 -29.81 4.33 15.95
N THR A 353 -29.99 5.54 15.42
CA THR A 353 -30.65 5.78 14.12
C THR A 353 -29.77 5.38 12.93
N ALA A 354 -28.46 5.63 13.01
CA ALA A 354 -27.51 5.17 11.99
C ALA A 354 -27.45 3.63 11.91
N ASN A 355 -27.48 2.94 13.06
CA ASN A 355 -27.51 1.48 13.10
C ASN A 355 -28.82 0.91 12.55
N GLN A 356 -29.97 1.55 12.84
CA GLN A 356 -31.25 1.13 12.24
C GLN A 356 -31.22 1.30 10.71
N GLY A 357 -30.74 2.45 10.21
CA GLY A 357 -30.61 2.68 8.77
C GLY A 357 -29.62 1.72 8.08
N ALA A 358 -28.57 1.28 8.76
CA ALA A 358 -27.67 0.24 8.27
C ALA A 358 -28.36 -1.13 8.21
N ARG A 359 -29.17 -1.50 9.21
CA ARG A 359 -29.95 -2.76 9.21
C ARG A 359 -30.94 -2.80 8.07
N ASP A 360 -31.74 -1.75 7.90
CA ASP A 360 -32.76 -1.69 6.85
C ASP A 360 -32.11 -1.81 5.46
N LYS A 361 -30.92 -1.22 5.28
CA LYS A 361 -30.10 -1.40 4.07
C LYS A 361 -29.64 -2.85 3.88
N ILE A 362 -29.12 -3.50 4.92
CA ILE A 362 -28.69 -4.92 4.83
C ILE A 362 -29.87 -5.82 4.45
N ILE A 363 -31.03 -5.62 5.06
CA ILE A 363 -32.25 -6.39 4.78
C ILE A 363 -32.72 -6.16 3.34
N SER A 364 -32.76 -4.91 2.88
CA SER A 364 -33.11 -4.57 1.50
C SER A 364 -32.17 -5.21 0.48
N LEU A 365 -30.85 -5.17 0.75
CA LEU A 365 -29.84 -5.80 -0.08
C LEU A 365 -29.98 -7.33 -0.09
N ALA A 366 -30.15 -7.96 1.07
CA ALA A 366 -30.35 -9.40 1.18
C ALA A 366 -31.57 -9.86 0.35
N ASN A 367 -32.68 -9.11 0.44
CA ASN A 367 -33.88 -9.36 -0.37
C ASN A 367 -33.62 -9.25 -1.88
N ARG A 368 -32.89 -8.22 -2.32
CA ARG A 368 -32.50 -8.07 -3.73
C ARG A 368 -31.65 -9.25 -4.19
N TYR A 369 -30.60 -9.61 -3.46
CA TYR A 369 -29.73 -10.72 -3.84
C TYR A 369 -30.44 -12.08 -3.80
N MET A 370 -31.40 -12.29 -2.90
CA MET A 370 -32.25 -13.48 -2.91
C MET A 370 -33.03 -13.63 -4.22
N THR A 371 -33.50 -12.52 -4.81
CA THR A 371 -34.16 -12.57 -6.13
C THR A 371 -33.18 -12.91 -7.24
N GLU A 372 -31.94 -12.41 -7.17
CA GLU A 372 -30.89 -12.76 -8.13
C GLU A 372 -30.48 -14.23 -8.04
N VAL A 373 -30.36 -14.81 -6.83
CA VAL A 373 -30.10 -16.26 -6.66
C VAL A 373 -31.20 -17.09 -7.34
N ARG A 374 -32.47 -16.71 -7.21
CA ARG A 374 -33.60 -17.42 -7.85
C ARG A 374 -33.61 -17.31 -9.37
N ARG A 375 -33.00 -16.27 -9.93
CA ARG A 375 -32.88 -16.06 -11.39
C ARG A 375 -31.76 -16.91 -12.01
N LEU A 376 -30.88 -17.49 -11.21
CA LEU A 376 -29.82 -18.36 -11.72
C LEU A 376 -30.39 -19.73 -12.13
N ASN A 377 -30.19 -20.09 -13.39
CA ASN A 377 -30.54 -21.41 -13.94
C ASN A 377 -29.48 -22.46 -13.57
N LEU A 378 -29.25 -22.67 -12.27
CA LEU A 378 -28.31 -23.65 -11.72
C LEU A 378 -29.05 -24.74 -10.92
N PRO A 379 -28.43 -25.91 -10.71
CA PRO A 379 -29.00 -26.98 -9.88
C PRO A 379 -29.41 -26.47 -8.48
N GLN A 380 -30.60 -26.86 -8.02
CA GLN A 380 -31.17 -26.37 -6.75
C GLN A 380 -30.28 -26.67 -5.54
N ASN A 381 -29.56 -27.80 -5.55
CA ASN A 381 -28.63 -28.17 -4.48
C ASN A 381 -27.50 -27.14 -4.26
N GLN A 382 -27.11 -26.39 -5.30
CA GLN A 382 -26.04 -25.39 -5.22
C GLN A 382 -26.55 -24.00 -4.82
N THR A 383 -27.77 -23.65 -5.24
CA THR A 383 -28.38 -22.32 -5.02
C THR A 383 -29.14 -22.25 -3.71
N GLU A 384 -29.68 -23.37 -3.22
CA GLU A 384 -30.50 -23.41 -2.00
C GLU A 384 -29.71 -22.98 -0.76
N ASN A 385 -28.45 -23.41 -0.62
CA ASN A 385 -27.60 -23.04 0.52
C ASN A 385 -27.37 -21.53 0.59
N VAL A 386 -27.16 -20.90 -0.57
CA VAL A 386 -26.93 -19.44 -0.66
C VAL A 386 -28.22 -18.69 -0.37
N TYR A 387 -29.34 -19.13 -0.94
CA TYR A 387 -30.65 -18.54 -0.70
C TYR A 387 -31.06 -18.64 0.78
N ARG A 388 -30.87 -19.82 1.40
CA ARG A 388 -31.11 -20.05 2.83
C ARG A 388 -30.21 -19.14 3.67
N GLY A 389 -28.96 -18.98 3.29
CA GLY A 389 -28.01 -18.13 4.00
C GLY A 389 -28.43 -16.64 4.05
N PHE A 390 -29.00 -16.10 2.98
CA PHE A 390 -29.58 -14.74 2.98
C PHE A 390 -30.83 -14.64 3.84
N ARG A 391 -31.72 -15.66 3.79
CA ARG A 391 -32.91 -15.71 4.64
C ARG A 391 -32.56 -15.75 6.13
N GLU A 392 -31.61 -16.60 6.52
CA GLU A 392 -31.14 -16.69 7.91
C GLU A 392 -30.54 -15.36 8.40
N LEU A 393 -29.87 -14.61 7.52
CA LEU A 393 -29.33 -13.30 7.86
C LEU A 393 -30.46 -12.28 8.12
N GLU A 394 -31.47 -12.26 7.24
CA GLU A 394 -32.66 -11.43 7.41
C GLU A 394 -33.40 -11.78 8.72
N GLU A 395 -33.65 -13.07 8.97
CA GLU A 395 -34.30 -13.56 10.18
C GLU A 395 -33.53 -13.15 11.44
N LYS A 396 -32.19 -13.30 11.47
CA LYS A 396 -31.35 -12.89 12.61
C LYS A 396 -31.39 -11.39 12.88
N LEU A 397 -31.45 -10.57 11.83
CA LEU A 397 -31.53 -9.12 11.97
C LEU A 397 -32.92 -8.66 12.46
N LEU A 398 -33.98 -9.38 12.06
CA LEU A 398 -35.35 -9.16 12.53
C LEU A 398 -35.56 -9.68 13.95
N SER A 399 -35.02 -10.85 14.30
CA SER A 399 -35.19 -11.52 15.59
C SER A 399 -34.34 -10.93 16.72
N SER A 400 -33.39 -10.03 16.39
CA SER A 400 -32.63 -9.27 17.39
C SER A 400 -33.50 -8.21 18.10
N TYR A 401 -34.82 -8.22 17.93
CA TYR A 401 -35.79 -7.32 18.56
C TYR A 401 -36.73 -8.01 19.53
#